data_AF-A0A363U1E9-F1
#
_entry.id   AF-A0A363U1E9-F1
#
_cell.length_a   1.000
_cell.length_b   1.000
_cell.length_c   1.000
_cell.angle_alpha   90.00
_cell.angle_beta   90.00
_cell.angle_gamma   90.00
#
_symmetry.space_group_name_H-M   'P 1'
#
loop_
_entity.id
_entity.type
_entity.pdbx_description
1 polymer ?
#
loop_
_entity_poly.entity_id
_entity_poly.type
_entity_poly.pdbx_seq_one_letter_code
_entity_poly.pdbx_strand_id
1 'polypeptide(L)'
;MTELLLEKMQIVQINEKDIIDTIMLLLEHPLGDVDNETINIRLAAQLCANDWGLWRTTTMNLEKVKQLAHHYTQLSPEQKAKVESQVDVILARLNAEPKPLAWRLRARVGDRVKWYKDVDEV
;
A
#
# COMPACT_ATOMS: atom_id res chain seq x y z
N MET A 1 -6.87 -11.76 5.77
CA MET A 1 -5.73 -10.88 6.17
C MET A 1 -5.77 -9.54 5.44
N THR A 2 -6.46 -9.47 4.31
CA THR A 2 -6.44 -8.31 3.42
C THR A 2 -7.26 -7.12 3.92
N GLU A 3 -8.33 -7.37 4.69
CA GLU A 3 -9.07 -6.31 5.38
C GLU A 3 -8.16 -5.55 6.36
N LEU A 4 -7.27 -6.25 7.08
CA LEU A 4 -6.36 -5.67 8.07
C LEU A 4 -5.21 -4.86 7.44
N LEU A 5 -4.72 -5.28 6.25
CA LEU A 5 -3.77 -4.51 5.45
C LEU A 5 -4.41 -3.24 4.89
N LEU A 6 -5.63 -3.34 4.36
CA LEU A 6 -6.33 -2.20 3.75
C LEU A 6 -6.78 -1.18 4.79
N GLU A 7 -7.21 -1.63 5.96
CA GLU A 7 -7.51 -0.75 7.11
C GLU A 7 -6.27 0.06 7.52
N LYS A 8 -5.10 -0.59 7.63
CA LYS A 8 -3.82 0.11 7.92
C LYS A 8 -3.37 1.05 6.77
N MET A 9 -3.60 0.66 5.52
CA MET A 9 -3.19 1.44 4.34
C MET A 9 -4.11 2.63 4.00
N GLN A 10 -5.23 2.78 4.72
CA GLN A 10 -6.10 3.96 4.65
C GLN A 10 -5.57 5.15 5.48
N ILE A 11 -4.55 4.94 6.32
CA ILE A 11 -3.98 5.99 7.18
C ILE A 11 -3.05 6.88 6.35
N VAL A 12 -3.45 8.14 6.19
CA VAL A 12 -2.69 9.14 5.41
C VAL A 12 -1.38 9.53 6.09
N GLN A 13 -1.37 9.52 7.42
CA GLN A 13 -0.16 9.67 8.24
C GLN A 13 0.28 8.33 8.80
N ILE A 14 0.93 7.51 7.97
CA ILE A 14 1.56 6.28 8.44
C ILE A 14 2.66 6.63 9.48
N ASN A 15 2.62 6.00 10.65
CA ASN A 15 3.67 6.16 11.67
C ASN A 15 4.74 5.07 11.50
N GLU A 16 5.84 5.19 12.27
CA GLU A 16 6.96 4.24 12.18
C GLU A 16 6.55 2.79 12.52
N LYS A 17 5.67 2.62 13.51
CA LYS A 17 5.17 1.29 13.90
C LYS A 17 4.41 0.63 12.75
N ASP A 18 3.56 1.36 12.04
CA ASP A 18 2.80 0.83 10.90
C ASP A 18 3.71 0.46 9.72
N ILE A 19 4.81 1.20 9.52
CA ILE A 19 5.84 0.84 8.54
C ILE A 19 6.50 -0.48 8.93
N ILE A 20 6.93 -0.64 10.19
CA ILE A 20 7.56 -1.87 10.68
C ILE A 20 6.60 -3.05 10.57
N ASP A 21 5.35 -2.89 11.01
CA ASP A 21 4.31 -3.93 10.90
C ASP A 21 4.11 -4.35 9.43
N THR A 22 4.12 -3.40 8.49
CA THR A 22 3.99 -3.68 7.06
C THR A 22 5.21 -4.43 6.52
N ILE A 23 6.42 -4.04 6.92
CA ILE A 23 7.66 -4.75 6.57
C ILE A 23 7.58 -6.20 7.05
N MET A 24 7.21 -6.43 8.32
CA MET A 24 7.09 -7.76 8.89
C MET A 24 6.08 -8.61 8.12
N LEU A 25 4.91 -8.04 7.82
CA LEU A 25 3.87 -8.72 7.06
C LEU A 25 4.32 -9.12 5.65
N LEU A 26 5.07 -8.26 4.94
CA LEU A 26 5.67 -8.58 3.63
C LEU A 26 6.79 -9.63 3.73
N LEU A 27 7.49 -9.69 4.86
CA LEU A 27 8.51 -10.71 5.10
C LEU A 27 7.90 -12.07 5.44
N GLU A 28 6.77 -12.12 6.13
CA GLU A 28 6.15 -13.35 6.62
C GLU A 28 5.21 -13.98 5.59
N HIS A 29 4.51 -13.17 4.80
CA HIS A 29 3.47 -13.65 3.89
C HIS A 29 3.83 -13.44 2.41
N PRO A 30 3.59 -14.44 1.54
CA PRO A 30 3.65 -14.22 0.10
C PRO A 30 2.44 -13.44 -0.40
N LEU A 31 2.56 -12.86 -1.60
CA LEU A 31 1.45 -12.21 -2.30
C LEU A 31 0.58 -13.26 -3.01
N GLY A 32 -0.73 -13.02 -3.09
CA GLY A 32 -1.67 -13.91 -3.76
C GLY A 32 -2.99 -13.23 -4.15
N ASP A 33 -3.91 -14.02 -4.69
CA ASP A 33 -5.22 -13.55 -5.20
C ASP A 33 -6.42 -13.96 -4.31
N VAL A 34 -6.14 -14.67 -3.20
CA VAL A 34 -7.12 -15.18 -2.24
C VAL A 34 -6.64 -14.96 -0.80
N ASP A 35 -7.56 -14.82 0.15
CA ASP A 35 -7.22 -14.71 1.58
C ASP A 35 -6.99 -16.10 2.19
N ASN A 36 -5.87 -16.74 1.84
CA ASN A 36 -5.43 -18.00 2.46
C ASN A 36 -3.91 -17.96 2.70
N GLU A 37 -3.50 -17.41 3.85
CA GLU A 37 -2.09 -17.19 4.24
C GLU A 37 -1.27 -16.29 3.29
N THR A 38 -1.92 -15.68 2.30
CA THR A 38 -1.32 -14.70 1.38
C THR A 38 -1.93 -13.32 1.53
N ILE A 39 -1.16 -12.30 1.15
CA ILE A 39 -1.63 -10.92 1.01
C ILE A 39 -2.43 -10.83 -0.29
N ASN A 40 -3.76 -10.61 -0.23
CA ASN A 40 -4.63 -10.60 -1.41
C ASN A 40 -4.50 -9.28 -2.19
N ILE A 41 -3.54 -9.24 -3.10
CA ILE A 41 -3.25 -8.04 -3.89
C ILE A 41 -4.29 -7.77 -4.97
N ARG A 42 -5.09 -8.78 -5.35
CA ARG A 42 -6.24 -8.62 -6.26
C ARG A 42 -7.33 -7.75 -5.61
N LEU A 43 -7.71 -8.04 -4.37
CA LEU A 43 -8.70 -7.24 -3.67
C LEU A 43 -8.21 -5.81 -3.43
N ALA A 44 -6.95 -5.65 -3.03
CA ALA A 44 -6.34 -4.32 -2.89
C ALA A 44 -6.38 -3.52 -4.20
N ALA A 45 -6.06 -4.15 -5.32
CA ALA A 45 -6.12 -3.55 -6.64
C ALA A 45 -7.53 -3.09 -7.02
N GLN A 46 -8.53 -3.95 -6.82
CA GLN A 46 -9.93 -3.63 -7.10
C GLN A 46 -10.44 -2.44 -6.28
N LEU A 47 -10.08 -2.37 -4.99
CA LEU A 47 -10.48 -1.25 -4.14
C LEU A 47 -9.78 0.04 -4.54
N CYS A 48 -8.47 -0.01 -4.77
CA CYS A 48 -7.70 1.13 -5.28
C CYS A 48 -8.16 1.57 -6.68
N ALA A 49 -8.75 0.68 -7.47
CA ALA A 49 -9.32 1.03 -8.77
C ALA A 49 -10.61 1.82 -8.68
N ASN A 50 -11.38 1.62 -7.61
CA ASN A 50 -12.62 2.34 -7.37
C ASN A 50 -12.43 3.66 -6.62
N ASP A 51 -11.31 3.83 -5.91
CA ASP A 51 -11.01 5.05 -5.14
C ASP A 51 -9.59 5.56 -5.42
N TRP A 52 -9.50 6.76 -5.99
CA TRP A 52 -8.22 7.42 -6.28
C TRP A 52 -7.48 7.88 -5.03
N GLY A 53 -8.20 8.36 -4.02
CA GLY A 53 -7.60 8.80 -2.76
C GLY A 53 -6.99 7.63 -2.00
N LEU A 54 -7.70 6.49 -1.97
CA LEU A 54 -7.17 5.23 -1.43
C LEU A 54 -5.90 4.82 -2.18
N TRP A 55 -5.97 4.70 -3.51
CA TRP A 55 -4.80 4.36 -4.33
C TRP A 55 -3.61 5.29 -4.07
N ARG A 56 -3.85 6.61 -3.97
CA ARG A 56 -2.80 7.60 -3.77
C ARG A 56 -2.11 7.41 -2.42
N THR A 57 -2.88 7.22 -1.36
CA THR A 57 -2.34 6.99 -0.01
C THR A 57 -1.61 5.65 0.08
N THR A 58 -2.21 4.58 -0.42
CA THR A 58 -1.61 3.23 -0.40
C THR A 58 -0.29 3.19 -1.18
N THR A 59 -0.24 3.73 -2.40
CA THR A 59 1.00 3.76 -3.19
C THR A 59 2.08 4.62 -2.54
N MET A 60 1.73 5.78 -1.98
CA MET A 60 2.67 6.64 -1.24
C MET A 60 3.26 5.91 -0.03
N ASN A 61 2.44 5.21 0.74
CA ASN A 61 2.89 4.51 1.95
C ASN A 61 3.74 3.28 1.61
N LEU A 62 3.39 2.54 0.56
CA LEU A 62 4.20 1.42 0.07
C LEU A 62 5.59 1.87 -0.38
N GLU A 63 5.69 3.01 -1.08
CA GLU A 63 6.99 3.60 -1.45
C GLU A 63 7.82 3.99 -0.21
N LYS A 64 7.17 4.57 0.82
CA LYS A 64 7.85 4.85 2.11
C LYS A 64 8.34 3.57 2.77
N VAL A 65 7.53 2.50 2.79
CA VAL A 65 7.92 1.20 3.33
C VAL A 65 9.14 0.66 2.62
N LYS A 66 9.14 0.67 1.27
CA LYS A 66 10.30 0.27 0.46
C LYS A 66 11.54 1.09 0.83
N GLN A 67 11.44 2.41 0.86
CA GLN A 67 12.57 3.29 1.19
C GLN A 67 13.11 3.06 2.61
N LEU A 68 12.23 2.96 3.61
CA LEU A 68 12.63 2.80 5.01
C LEU A 68 13.18 1.42 5.31
N ALA A 69 12.71 0.37 4.63
CA ALA A 69 13.30 -0.97 4.72
C ALA A 69 14.82 -0.96 4.45
N HIS A 70 15.30 -0.15 3.49
CA HIS A 70 16.73 -0.05 3.23
C HIS A 70 17.53 0.60 4.36
N HIS A 71 16.89 1.47 5.16
CA HIS A 71 17.53 2.19 6.27
C HIS A 71 17.59 1.38 7.56
N TYR A 72 16.73 0.37 7.73
CA TYR A 72 16.79 -0.51 8.90
C TYR A 72 18.02 -1.43 8.83
N THR A 73 18.91 -1.30 9.82
CA THR A 73 20.14 -2.10 9.92
C THR A 73 19.87 -3.52 10.42
N GLN A 74 18.70 -3.74 11.04
CA GLN A 74 18.24 -5.02 11.56
C GLN A 74 17.81 -5.99 10.44
N LEU A 75 17.51 -5.48 9.24
CA LEU A 75 17.13 -6.31 8.10
C LEU A 75 18.37 -6.78 7.33
N SER A 76 18.43 -8.07 7.01
CA SER A 76 19.45 -8.60 6.12
C SER A 76 19.29 -8.06 4.68
N PRO A 77 20.33 -8.11 3.85
CA PRO A 77 20.23 -7.77 2.43
C PRO A 77 19.09 -8.52 1.71
N GLU A 78 18.90 -9.81 2.03
CA GLU A 78 17.85 -10.65 1.45
C GLU A 78 16.46 -10.20 1.88
N GLN A 79 16.29 -9.83 3.15
CA GLN A 79 15.03 -9.28 3.66
C GLN A 79 14.68 -7.95 2.98
N LYS A 80 15.67 -7.06 2.82
CA LYS A 80 15.49 -5.78 2.10
C LYS A 80 15.04 -6.01 0.67
N ALA A 81 15.72 -6.89 -0.06
CA ALA A 81 15.38 -7.23 -1.44
C ALA A 81 13.99 -7.88 -1.54
N LYS A 82 13.60 -8.73 -0.58
CA LYS A 82 12.27 -9.33 -0.54
C LYS A 82 11.16 -8.27 -0.37
N VAL A 83 11.33 -7.35 0.58
CA VAL A 83 10.36 -6.26 0.82
C VAL A 83 10.23 -5.39 -0.42
N GLU A 84 11.35 -4.97 -0.99
CA GLU A 84 11.38 -4.18 -2.23
C GLU A 84 10.64 -4.88 -3.37
N SER A 85 10.97 -6.16 -3.63
CA SER A 85 10.33 -6.94 -4.69
C SER A 85 8.83 -7.09 -4.48
N GLN A 86 8.38 -7.34 -3.25
CA GLN A 86 6.94 -7.44 -2.99
C GLN A 86 6.22 -6.10 -3.15
N VAL A 87 6.80 -5.00 -2.67
CA VAL A 87 6.25 -3.66 -2.86
C VAL A 87 6.10 -3.36 -4.36
N ASP A 88 7.12 -3.64 -5.17
CA ASP A 88 7.09 -3.40 -6.61
C ASP A 88 5.98 -4.20 -7.30
N VAL A 89 5.78 -5.47 -6.91
CA VAL A 89 4.68 -6.31 -7.42
C VAL A 89 3.32 -5.75 -7.03
N ILE A 90 3.14 -5.31 -5.78
CA ILE A 90 1.90 -4.69 -5.33
C ILE A 90 1.62 -3.42 -6.15
N LEU A 91 2.57 -2.49 -6.22
CA LEU A 91 2.44 -1.24 -6.97
C LEU A 91 2.10 -1.49 -8.44
N ALA A 92 2.79 -2.43 -9.09
CA ALA A 92 2.50 -2.82 -10.46
C ALA A 92 1.06 -3.31 -10.62
N ARG A 93 0.58 -4.16 -9.69
CA ARG A 93 -0.80 -4.67 -9.72
C ARG A 93 -1.85 -3.58 -9.50
N LEU A 94 -1.65 -2.68 -8.54
CA LEU A 94 -2.56 -1.55 -8.28
C LEU A 94 -2.65 -0.58 -9.48
N ASN A 95 -1.55 -0.43 -10.22
CA ASN A 95 -1.47 0.44 -11.38
C ASN A 95 -2.09 -0.20 -12.64
N ALA A 96 -1.96 -1.52 -12.79
CA ALA A 96 -2.49 -2.25 -13.95
C ALA A 96 -4.02 -2.47 -13.90
N GLU A 97 -4.63 -2.41 -12.72
CA GLU A 97 -6.08 -2.64 -12.57
C GLU A 97 -6.90 -1.60 -13.35
N PRO A 98 -7.90 -1.99 -14.16
CA PRO A 98 -8.69 -1.07 -14.97
C PRO A 98 -9.39 0.01 -14.14
N LYS A 99 -9.17 1.29 -14.48
CA LYS A 99 -9.72 2.44 -13.74
C LYS A 99 -10.95 3.04 -14.43
N PRO A 100 -12.07 3.27 -13.70
CA PRO A 100 -13.25 3.92 -14.25
C PRO A 100 -12.94 5.38 -14.64
N LEU A 101 -13.82 5.98 -15.44
CA LEU A 101 -13.62 7.35 -15.92
C LEU A 101 -13.51 8.36 -14.77
N ALA A 102 -14.35 8.24 -13.74
CA ALA A 102 -14.33 9.11 -12.56
C ALA A 102 -12.96 9.10 -11.85
N TRP A 103 -12.36 7.92 -11.68
CA TRP A 103 -11.02 7.75 -11.12
C TRP A 103 -9.97 8.48 -11.97
N ARG A 104 -10.00 8.30 -13.30
CA ARG A 104 -9.04 8.95 -14.21
C ARG A 104 -9.16 10.48 -14.22
N LEU A 105 -10.40 10.99 -14.12
CA LEU A 105 -10.63 12.43 -13.96
C LEU A 105 -10.06 12.93 -12.63
N ARG A 106 -10.31 12.20 -11.53
CA ARG A 106 -9.75 12.52 -10.22
C ARG A 106 -8.21 12.48 -10.22
N ALA A 107 -7.61 11.56 -10.97
CA ALA A 107 -6.16 11.47 -11.12
C ALA A 107 -5.54 12.68 -11.83
N ARG A 108 -6.24 13.28 -12.81
CA ARG A 108 -5.78 14.52 -13.46
C ARG A 108 -5.81 15.73 -12.52
N VAL A 109 -6.75 15.75 -11.58
CA VAL A 109 -6.78 16.77 -10.51
C VAL A 109 -5.57 16.58 -9.59
N GLY A 110 -5.24 15.32 -9.28
CA GLY A 110 -4.06 14.95 -8.49
C GLY A 110 -4.13 15.49 -7.05
N ASP A 111 -2.97 15.72 -6.47
CA ASP A 111 -2.81 16.14 -5.07
C ASP A 111 -3.22 17.61 -4.83
N ARG A 112 -3.61 18.35 -5.88
CA ARG A 112 -4.05 19.76 -5.80
C ARG A 112 -5.32 19.96 -4.99
N VAL A 113 -6.16 18.93 -4.92
CA VAL A 113 -7.36 18.89 -4.10
C VAL A 113 -7.12 17.86 -3.00
N LYS A 114 -7.35 18.25 -1.75
CA LYS A 114 -7.24 17.37 -0.59
C LYS A 114 -8.12 16.13 -0.80
N TRP A 115 -7.54 14.94 -0.60
CA TRP A 115 -8.20 13.65 -0.82
C TRP A 115 -8.43 12.84 0.45
N TYR A 116 -8.03 13.40 1.59
CA TYR A 116 -8.19 12.81 2.90
C TYR A 116 -8.89 13.77 3.83
N LYS A 117 -9.55 13.21 4.84
CA LYS A 117 -10.03 13.99 5.98
C LYS A 117 -8.94 13.94 7.05
N ASP A 118 -8.73 15.05 7.76
CA ASP A 118 -7.94 14.98 8.98
C ASP A 118 -8.75 14.14 9.97
N VAL A 119 -8.09 13.21 10.66
CA VAL A 119 -8.71 12.49 11.76
C VAL A 119 -8.55 13.42 12.96
N ASP A 120 -9.63 14.09 13.36
CA ASP A 120 -9.64 14.80 14.65
C ASP A 120 -9.46 13.75 15.75
N GLU A 121 -8.49 13.94 16.64
CA GLU A 121 -8.33 13.10 17.83
C GLU A 121 -9.63 13.19 18.66
N VAL A 122 -10.29 12.05 18.88
CA VAL A 122 -11.36 11.91 19.88
C VAL A 122 -10.76 11.42 21.18
#